data_AF-V4HIV5-F1
#
_entry.id   AF-V4HIV5-F1
#
_cell.length_a   1.000
_cell.length_b   1.000
_cell.length_c   1.000
_cell.angle_alpha   90.00
_cell.angle_beta   90.00
_cell.angle_gamma   90.00
#
_symmetry.space_group_name_H-M   'P 1'
#
loop_
_entity.id
_entity.type
_entity.pdbx_description
1 polymer ?
#
loop_
_entity_poly.entity_id
_entity_poly.type
_entity_poly.pdbx_seq_one_letter_code
_entity_poly.pdbx_strand_id
1 'polypeptide(L)'
;MLAVAAIDATYQREGVETYQGVPVMRYEATGVDALPNWAGGGNPSSYFEEFSATLLLDEDGVIRHYEYEFIWADYHTRRMTETYTLSDVGSTTVQKPDWVANTTLRA
;
A
#
# COMPACT_ATOMS: atom_id res chain seq x y z
N MET A 1 1.84 11.56 -3.43
CA MET A 1 0.66 11.78 -4.29
C MET A 1 0.31 10.54 -5.11
N LEU A 2 1.26 9.87 -5.76
CA LEU A 2 0.99 8.63 -6.49
C LEU A 2 0.49 7.49 -5.60
N ALA A 3 1.10 7.27 -4.43
CA ALA A 3 0.59 6.32 -3.43
C ALA A 3 -0.86 6.63 -3.02
N VAL A 4 -1.22 7.92 -2.93
CA VAL A 4 -2.59 8.35 -2.61
C VAL A 4 -3.53 8.08 -3.80
N ALA A 5 -3.05 8.23 -5.03
CA ALA A 5 -3.85 7.94 -6.21
C ALA A 5 -4.10 6.43 -6.36
N ALA A 6 -3.10 5.62 -6.05
CA ALA A 6 -3.20 4.17 -6.08
C ALA A 6 -4.15 3.64 -5.01
N ILE A 7 -4.10 4.17 -3.77
CA ILE A 7 -5.01 3.73 -2.71
C ILE A 7 -6.46 4.18 -2.96
N ASP A 8 -6.66 5.34 -3.59
CA ASP A 8 -7.98 5.87 -3.97
C ASP A 8 -8.50 5.30 -5.32
N ALA A 9 -7.80 4.33 -5.92
CA ALA A 9 -8.24 3.69 -7.16
C ALA A 9 -9.53 2.87 -6.95
N THR A 10 -10.20 2.57 -8.05
CA THR A 10 -11.39 1.70 -8.04
C THR A 10 -10.96 0.23 -8.06
N TYR A 11 -11.15 -0.46 -6.93
CA TYR A 11 -10.80 -1.86 -6.78
C TYR A 11 -11.98 -2.80 -7.04
N GLN A 12 -11.66 -3.95 -7.64
CA GLN A 12 -12.55 -5.08 -7.81
C GLN A 12 -12.13 -6.21 -6.87
N ARG A 13 -13.12 -6.94 -6.36
CA ARG A 13 -12.90 -8.08 -5.46
C ARG A 13 -12.70 -9.33 -6.31
N GLU A 14 -11.53 -9.96 -6.19
CA GLU A 14 -11.18 -11.15 -6.96
C GLU A 14 -11.51 -12.45 -6.21
N GLY A 15 -11.29 -12.49 -4.89
CA GLY A 15 -11.54 -13.71 -4.14
C GLY A 15 -10.89 -13.77 -2.76
N VAL A 16 -10.93 -14.95 -2.17
CA VAL A 16 -10.26 -15.27 -0.89
C VAL A 16 -9.01 -16.08 -1.20
N GLU A 17 -7.88 -15.73 -0.61
CA GLU A 17 -6.65 -16.52 -0.65
C GLU A 17 -5.99 -16.59 0.73
N THR A 18 -4.88 -17.31 0.84
CA THR A 18 -4.07 -17.37 2.06
C THR A 18 -2.73 -16.67 1.82
N TYR A 19 -2.42 -15.66 2.62
CA TYR A 19 -1.17 -14.93 2.58
C TYR A 19 -0.46 -15.04 3.93
N GLN A 20 0.77 -15.58 3.93
CA GLN A 20 1.55 -15.81 5.16
C GLN A 20 0.78 -16.57 6.27
N GLY A 21 -0.07 -17.52 5.86
CA GLY A 21 -0.89 -18.31 6.79
C GLY A 21 -2.16 -17.62 7.30
N VAL A 22 -2.43 -16.38 6.88
CA VAL A 22 -3.63 -15.61 7.21
C VAL A 22 -4.60 -15.63 6.02
N PRO A 23 -5.89 -15.93 6.20
CA PRO A 23 -6.89 -15.77 5.15
C PRO A 23 -7.06 -14.28 4.80
N VAL A 24 -7.02 -13.95 3.52
CA VAL A 24 -7.13 -12.58 3.01
C VAL A 24 -8.10 -12.51 1.84
N MET A 25 -8.77 -11.38 1.74
CA MET A 25 -9.56 -10.95 0.60
C MET A 25 -8.66 -10.20 -0.39
N ARG A 26 -8.56 -10.72 -1.61
CA ARG A 26 -7.81 -10.11 -2.71
C ARG A 26 -8.66 -9.10 -3.47
N TYR A 27 -8.11 -7.90 -3.63
CA TYR A 27 -8.65 -6.83 -4.45
C TYR A 27 -7.63 -6.40 -5.49
N GLU A 28 -8.09 -6.11 -6.70
CA GLU A 28 -7.25 -5.64 -7.79
C GLU A 28 -7.81 -4.38 -8.42
N ALA A 29 -6.92 -3.49 -8.86
CA ALA A 29 -7.26 -2.37 -9.71
C ALA A 29 -6.30 -2.40 -10.91
N THR A 30 -6.83 -2.32 -12.12
CA THR A 30 -6.02 -2.34 -13.35
C THR A 30 -6.55 -1.32 -14.33
N GLY A 31 -5.65 -0.78 -15.15
CA GLY A 31 -5.98 0.24 -16.13
C GLY A 31 -5.97 1.65 -15.54
N VAL A 32 -5.61 2.62 -16.38
CA VAL A 32 -5.53 4.05 -15.99
C VAL A 32 -6.90 4.65 -15.67
N ASP A 33 -7.98 4.00 -16.09
CA ASP A 33 -9.37 4.33 -15.79
C ASP A 33 -9.78 3.95 -14.36
N ALA A 34 -9.06 3.03 -13.71
CA ALA A 34 -9.25 2.75 -12.29
C ALA A 34 -8.73 3.89 -11.40
N LEU A 35 -7.83 4.74 -11.90
CA LEU A 35 -7.27 5.85 -11.14
C LEU A 35 -8.29 6.99 -10.95
N PRO A 36 -8.20 7.73 -9.83
CA PRO A 36 -9.05 8.89 -9.64
C PRO A 36 -8.70 10.01 -10.64
N ASN A 37 -9.70 10.80 -11.04
CA ASN A 37 -9.56 11.86 -12.06
C ASN A 37 -8.45 12.86 -11.76
N TRP A 38 -8.09 13.09 -10.50
CA TRP A 38 -7.05 14.04 -10.11
C TRP A 38 -5.62 13.48 -10.27
N ALA A 39 -5.45 12.16 -10.46
CA ALA A 39 -4.15 11.56 -10.70
C ALA A 39 -3.52 12.12 -11.99
N GLY A 40 -2.20 12.24 -12.01
CA GLY A 40 -1.51 12.85 -13.14
C GLY A 40 -2.01 14.28 -13.42
N GLY A 41 -2.22 15.10 -12.39
CA GLY A 41 -2.61 16.50 -12.57
C GLY A 41 -4.00 16.72 -13.19
N GLY A 42 -4.91 15.75 -13.10
CA GLY A 42 -6.28 15.88 -13.62
C GLY A 42 -6.57 15.05 -14.88
N ASN A 43 -5.57 14.36 -15.42
CA ASN A 43 -5.73 13.55 -16.62
C ASN A 43 -4.80 12.32 -16.58
N PRO A 44 -5.22 11.24 -15.89
CA PRO A 44 -4.37 10.07 -15.67
C PRO A 44 -3.81 9.47 -16.96
N SER A 45 -4.62 9.35 -18.01
CA SER A 45 -4.22 8.74 -19.30
C SER A 45 -3.22 9.57 -20.10
N SER A 46 -3.05 10.85 -19.79
CA SER A 46 -2.00 11.68 -20.41
C SER A 46 -0.65 11.55 -19.70
N TYR A 47 -0.63 11.00 -18.49
CA TYR A 47 0.56 10.87 -17.66
C TYR A 47 1.02 9.42 -17.52
N PHE A 48 0.07 8.47 -17.50
CA PHE A 48 0.31 7.06 -17.32
C PHE A 48 -0.18 6.27 -18.53
N GLU A 49 0.61 5.29 -18.92
CA GLU A 49 0.26 4.29 -19.92
C GLU A 49 -0.44 3.11 -19.25
N GLU A 50 0.10 2.65 -18.13
CA GLU A 50 -0.42 1.50 -17.38
C GLU A 50 -0.46 1.79 -15.88
N PHE A 51 -1.44 1.18 -15.23
CA PHE A 51 -1.59 1.13 -13.78
C PHE A 51 -2.06 -0.26 -13.38
N SER A 52 -1.49 -0.79 -12.31
CA SER A 52 -2.00 -1.97 -11.63
C SER A 52 -1.79 -1.86 -10.13
N ALA A 53 -2.68 -2.45 -9.36
CA ALA A 53 -2.55 -2.56 -7.92
C ALA A 53 -3.20 -3.85 -7.41
N THR A 54 -2.58 -4.45 -6.39
CA THR A 54 -3.07 -5.60 -5.64
C THR A 54 -3.13 -5.24 -4.16
N LEU A 55 -4.28 -5.46 -3.53
CA LEU A 55 -4.50 -5.24 -2.11
C LEU A 55 -5.03 -6.51 -1.45
N LEU A 56 -4.32 -7.00 -0.44
CA LEU A 56 -4.71 -8.16 0.36
C LEU A 56 -5.15 -7.70 1.75
N LEU A 57 -6.44 -7.85 2.03
CA LEU A 57 -7.09 -7.40 3.25
C LEU A 57 -7.52 -8.59 4.11
N ASP A 58 -7.14 -8.65 5.37
CA ASP A 58 -7.66 -9.70 6.27
C ASP A 58 -9.07 -9.37 6.80
N GLU A 59 -9.63 -10.30 7.59
CA GLU A 59 -10.97 -10.16 8.18
C GLU A 59 -11.08 -9.00 9.17
N ASP A 60 -9.96 -8.58 9.78
CA ASP A 60 -9.88 -7.46 10.73
C ASP A 60 -9.72 -6.10 10.02
N GLY A 61 -9.68 -6.09 8.68
CA GLY A 61 -9.48 -4.88 7.88
C GLY A 61 -8.03 -4.41 7.83
N VAL A 62 -7.07 -5.27 8.17
CA VAL A 62 -5.63 -4.98 8.06
C VAL A 62 -5.15 -5.33 6.65
N ILE A 63 -4.51 -4.36 6.01
CA ILE A 63 -3.84 -4.57 4.73
C ILE A 63 -2.55 -5.35 5.01
N ARG A 64 -2.57 -6.65 4.72
CA ARG A 64 -1.43 -7.57 4.91
C ARG A 64 -0.39 -7.41 3.81
N HIS A 65 -0.84 -7.05 2.61
CA HIS A 65 0.02 -6.79 1.48
C HIS A 65 -0.63 -5.75 0.57
N TYR A 66 0.18 -4.83 0.07
CA TYR A 66 -0.24 -3.85 -0.91
C TYR A 66 0.88 -3.62 -1.92
N GLU A 67 0.59 -3.84 -3.19
CA GLU A 67 1.51 -3.60 -4.28
C GLU A 67 0.83 -2.76 -5.34
N TYR A 68 1.55 -1.79 -5.91
CA TYR A 68 1.07 -1.05 -7.05
C TYR A 68 2.20 -0.68 -8.00
N GLU A 69 1.86 -0.56 -9.28
CA GLU A 69 2.75 -0.20 -10.35
C GLU A 69 2.16 0.94 -11.19
N PHE A 70 3.01 1.90 -11.53
CA PHE A 70 2.74 2.92 -12.55
C PHE A 70 3.76 2.82 -13.67
N ILE A 71 3.27 2.93 -14.91
CA ILE A 71 4.07 3.14 -16.11
C ILE A 71 3.69 4.48 -16.72
N TRP A 72 4.67 5.35 -16.96
CA TRP A 72 4.43 6.70 -17.51
C TRP A 72 4.33 6.67 -19.03
N ALA A 73 3.48 7.54 -19.57
CA ALA A 73 3.24 7.67 -21.02
C ALA A 73 4.32 8.47 -21.78
N ASP A 74 5.39 8.92 -21.12
CA ASP A 74 6.43 9.73 -21.75
C ASP A 74 7.48 8.89 -22.50
N TYR A 75 8.29 9.55 -23.36
CA TYR A 75 9.26 8.91 -24.27
C TYR A 75 10.36 8.07 -23.60
N HIS A 76 10.44 8.06 -22.27
CA HIS A 76 11.40 7.28 -21.50
C HIS A 76 10.64 6.45 -20.48
N THR A 77 9.84 5.48 -20.95
CA THR A 77 8.98 4.56 -20.16
C THR A 77 9.51 4.38 -18.74
N ARG A 78 9.03 5.25 -17.84
CA ARG A 78 9.41 5.21 -16.43
C ARG A 78 8.51 4.16 -15.81
N ARG A 79 9.09 3.31 -14.97
CA ARG A 79 8.34 2.33 -14.17
C ARG A 79 8.60 2.59 -12.70
N MET A 80 7.55 2.52 -11.90
CA MET A 80 7.63 2.60 -10.45
C MET A 80 6.74 1.52 -9.88
N THR A 81 7.35 0.69 -9.04
CA THR A 81 6.67 -0.36 -8.28
C THR A 81 6.92 -0.09 -6.81
N GLU A 82 5.87 -0.08 -6.01
CA GLU A 82 5.99 -0.05 -4.55
C GLU A 82 5.25 -1.25 -3.96
N THR A 83 5.88 -1.88 -2.97
CA THR A 83 5.35 -3.06 -2.29
C THR A 83 5.45 -2.84 -0.78
N TYR A 84 4.34 -3.07 -0.10
CA TYR A 84 4.20 -3.02 1.34
C TYR A 84 3.73 -4.37 1.84
N THR A 85 4.37 -4.87 2.89
CA THR A 85 3.98 -6.12 3.56
C THR A 85 3.95 -5.87 5.05
N LEU A 86 2.86 -6.29 5.69
CA LEU A 86 2.66 -6.13 7.12
C LEU A 86 2.44 -7.50 7.78
N SER A 87 3.38 -7.87 8.65
CA SER A 87 3.35 -9.10 9.44
C SER A 87 3.36 -8.79 10.94
N ASP A 88 3.13 -9.83 11.75
CA ASP A 88 3.33 -9.81 13.21
C ASP A 88 2.59 -8.67 13.94
N VAL A 89 1.41 -8.29 13.43
CA VAL A 89 0.57 -7.23 13.99
C VAL A 89 0.19 -7.57 15.44
N GLY A 90 0.49 -6.65 16.36
CA GLY A 90 0.22 -6.82 17.79
C GLY A 90 1.30 -7.57 18.58
N SER A 91 2.37 -8.06 17.94
CA SER A 91 3.44 -8.83 18.61
C SER A 91 4.52 -7.98 19.29
N THR A 92 4.59 -6.68 18.99
CA THR A 92 5.66 -5.82 19.47
C THR A 92 5.53 -5.54 20.97
N THR A 93 6.64 -5.78 21.68
CA THR A 93 6.85 -5.30 23.05
C THR A 93 8.02 -4.32 23.03
N VAL A 94 7.80 -3.09 23.54
CA VAL A 94 8.87 -2.09 23.64
C VAL A 94 9.51 -2.18 25.03
N GLN A 95 10.79 -2.54 25.06
CA GLN A 95 11.55 -2.52 26.31
C GLN A 95 11.84 -1.08 26.72
N LYS A 96 11.62 -0.78 28.01
CA LYS A 96 11.98 0.52 28.57
C LYS A 96 13.52 0.66 28.51
N PRO A 97 14.06 1.72 27.89
CA PRO A 97 15.50 1.93 27.89
C PRO A 97 16.03 2.22 29.29
N ASP A 98 17.22 1.68 29.61
CA ASP A 98 17.84 1.78 30.93
C ASP A 98 18.06 3.23 31.40
N TRP A 99 18.28 4.16 30.46
CA TRP A 99 18.51 5.58 30.77
C TRP A 99 17.28 6.26 31.40
N VAL A 100 16.06 5.74 31.20
CA VAL A 100 14.84 6.29 31.82
C VAL A 100 14.79 5.98 33.32
N ALA A 101 15.46 4.91 33.78
CA ALA A 101 15.53 4.58 35.21
C ALA A 101 16.49 5.52 35.99
N ASN A 102 17.32 6.30 35.29
CA ASN A 102 18.38 7.10 35.90
C ASN A 102 17.97 8.55 36.25
N THR A 103 16.66 8.85 36.21
CA THR A 103 16.14 10.21 36.51
C THR A 103 15.89 10.49 37.99
N THR A 104 16.10 9.52 38.89
CA THR A 104 16.23 9.81 40.32
C THR A 104 17.65 10.26 40.65
N LEU A 105 17.96 11.54 40.42
CA LEU A 105 19.07 12.22 41.11
C LEU A 105 18.87 13.75 41.05
N ARG A 106 18.03 14.26 41.96
CA ARG A 106 18.30 15.39 42.89
C ARG A 106 17.03 15.74 43.66
N ALA A 107 16.97 15.29 44.92
CA ALA A 107 16.24 15.97 45.98
C ALA A 107 17.16 17.03 46.59
#